data_AF-K2D2V2-F1
#
_entry.id   AF-K2D2V2-F1
#
_cell.length_a   1.000
_cell.length_b   1.000
_cell.length_c   1.000
_cell.angle_alpha   90.00
_cell.angle_beta   90.00
_cell.angle_gamma   90.00
#
_symmetry.space_group_name_H-M   'P 1'
#
loop_
_entity.id
_entity.type
_entity.pdbx_description
1 polymer ?
#
loop_
_entity_poly.entity_id
_entity_poly.type
_entity_poly.pdbx_seq_one_letter_code
_entity_poly.pdbx_strand_id
1 'polypeptide(L)'
;MIIHYPVKNHTVSQAFGFDNSTHPERGDFYSLFDNKHPGVDFPVAKGTEVFAAFPGIVVRREFHKGMGNVIGVRNGNIVALYAHLSEFAVSLGEVVDVGYLIGLSGETGDACLSPHLHFELRDISKTGLRNMVFNPSFEKECENYKDTFTYVVNNKNTPKTLKTLSLLYFGSEKYCEVIKETNGMNTLDPNTELLDGTTITIPNYELKPGKIVIL
;
A
#
# COMPACT_ATOMS: atom_id res chain seq x y z
N MET A 1 -12.33 -10.58 8.02
CA MET A 1 -12.47 -9.65 6.88
C MET A 1 -12.85 -10.45 5.65
N ILE A 2 -13.90 -10.03 4.93
CA ILE A 2 -14.26 -10.59 3.61
C ILE A 2 -13.60 -9.72 2.55
N ILE A 3 -13.07 -10.34 1.50
CA ILE A 3 -12.39 -9.65 0.39
C ILE A 3 -13.24 -9.81 -0.86
N HIS A 4 -13.54 -8.70 -1.52
CA HIS A 4 -14.33 -8.63 -2.74
C HIS A 4 -13.43 -8.46 -3.96
N TYR A 5 -13.92 -8.89 -5.13
CA TYR A 5 -13.22 -8.61 -6.37
C TYR A 5 -13.15 -7.09 -6.62
N PRO A 6 -11.99 -6.57 -7.06
CA PRO A 6 -11.79 -5.15 -7.26
C PRO A 6 -12.40 -4.64 -8.59
N VAL A 7 -12.92 -5.54 -9.43
CA VAL A 7 -13.54 -5.25 -10.72
C VAL A 7 -14.82 -6.07 -10.89
N LYS A 8 -15.80 -5.54 -11.62
CA LYS A 8 -17.09 -6.23 -11.88
C LYS A 8 -16.90 -7.49 -12.73
N ASN A 9 -16.07 -7.41 -13.76
CA ASN A 9 -15.70 -8.57 -14.58
C ASN A 9 -14.40 -9.17 -14.02
N HIS A 10 -14.50 -10.39 -13.48
CA HIS A 10 -13.49 -10.97 -12.58
C HIS A 10 -12.82 -12.21 -13.18
N THR A 11 -12.70 -12.28 -14.51
CA THR A 11 -11.83 -13.29 -15.13
C THR A 11 -10.40 -13.04 -14.70
N VAL A 12 -9.67 -14.11 -14.39
CA VAL A 12 -8.25 -14.03 -14.01
C VAL A 12 -7.43 -14.44 -15.22
N SER A 13 -6.61 -13.54 -15.75
CA SER A 13 -5.67 -13.86 -16.84
C SER A 13 -4.38 -14.47 -16.31
N GLN A 14 -3.95 -14.07 -15.11
CA GLN A 14 -2.77 -14.60 -14.44
C GLN A 14 -3.00 -14.68 -12.94
N ALA A 15 -2.85 -15.87 -12.38
CA ALA A 15 -3.00 -16.09 -10.93
C ALA A 15 -1.71 -15.78 -10.17
N PHE A 16 -1.81 -15.73 -8.85
CA PHE A 16 -0.66 -15.63 -7.95
C PHE A 16 0.22 -16.89 -8.04
N GLY A 17 1.53 -16.72 -7.94
CA GLY A 17 2.49 -17.82 -7.85
C GLY A 17 3.24 -18.08 -9.14
N PHE A 18 3.65 -19.33 -9.37
CA PHE A 18 4.59 -19.68 -10.43
C PHE A 18 3.97 -19.48 -11.82
N ASP A 19 4.61 -18.67 -12.65
CA ASP A 19 4.28 -18.53 -14.06
C ASP A 19 5.12 -19.52 -14.89
N ASN A 20 4.46 -20.50 -15.51
CA ASN A 20 5.05 -21.44 -16.45
C ASN A 20 4.90 -20.98 -17.91
N SER A 21 4.59 -19.70 -18.15
CA SER A 21 4.43 -19.19 -19.51
C SER A 21 5.72 -19.39 -20.32
N THR A 22 5.61 -20.14 -21.42
CA THR A 22 6.68 -20.31 -22.42
C THR A 22 6.73 -19.15 -23.41
N HIS A 23 6.04 -18.04 -23.11
CA HIS A 23 5.89 -16.92 -24.02
C HIS A 23 7.21 -16.13 -24.08
N PRO A 24 7.87 -16.04 -25.24
CA PRO A 24 9.25 -15.58 -25.35
C PRO A 24 9.47 -14.16 -24.81
N GLU A 25 8.49 -13.25 -24.97
CA GLU A 25 8.56 -11.88 -24.44
C GLU A 25 8.26 -11.76 -22.93
N ARG A 26 7.59 -12.77 -22.35
CA ARG A 26 7.21 -12.79 -20.93
C ARG A 26 8.23 -13.57 -20.10
N GLY A 27 8.85 -14.60 -20.67
CA GLY A 27 9.88 -15.41 -20.02
C GLY A 27 11.07 -14.58 -19.53
N ASP A 28 11.55 -13.64 -20.36
CA ASP A 28 12.65 -12.75 -19.98
C ASP A 28 12.24 -11.77 -18.87
N PHE A 29 11.01 -11.25 -18.91
CA PHE A 29 10.47 -10.35 -17.89
C PHE A 29 10.27 -11.04 -16.52
N TYR A 30 9.72 -12.27 -16.51
CA TYR A 30 9.46 -13.02 -15.28
C TYR A 30 10.68 -13.76 -14.71
N SER A 31 11.72 -13.99 -15.52
CA SER A 31 13.02 -14.48 -15.04
C SER A 31 13.66 -13.54 -14.01
N LEU A 32 13.32 -12.23 -14.05
CA LEU A 32 13.74 -11.23 -13.07
C LEU A 32 13.03 -11.36 -11.72
N PHE A 33 11.96 -12.16 -11.62
CA PHE A 33 11.11 -12.34 -10.44
C PHE A 33 11.02 -13.81 -9.99
N ASP A 34 12.05 -14.63 -10.27
CA ASP A 34 12.06 -16.08 -10.00
C ASP A 34 10.84 -16.82 -10.58
N ASN A 35 10.27 -16.31 -11.68
CA ASN A 35 9.02 -16.77 -12.29
C ASN A 35 7.82 -16.77 -11.34
N LYS A 36 7.77 -15.86 -10.36
CA LYS A 36 6.63 -15.74 -9.45
C LYS A 36 5.88 -14.43 -9.67
N HIS A 37 4.59 -14.55 -9.94
CA HIS A 37 3.66 -13.45 -10.03
C HIS A 37 3.14 -13.09 -8.63
N PRO A 38 3.40 -11.87 -8.12
CA PRO A 38 3.06 -11.49 -6.73
C PRO A 38 1.59 -11.16 -6.50
N GLY A 39 0.80 -11.15 -7.57
CA GLY A 39 -0.60 -10.74 -7.54
C GLY A 39 -1.50 -11.59 -8.41
N VAL A 40 -2.64 -11.03 -8.75
CA VAL A 40 -3.63 -11.57 -9.66
C VAL A 40 -3.92 -10.51 -10.70
N ASP A 41 -3.87 -10.89 -11.98
CA ASP A 41 -4.17 -9.99 -13.08
C ASP A 41 -5.58 -10.22 -13.59
N PHE A 42 -6.33 -9.12 -13.69
CA PHE A 42 -7.66 -9.08 -14.29
C PHE A 42 -7.56 -8.39 -15.66
N PRO A 43 -7.83 -9.09 -16.78
CA PRO A 43 -7.76 -8.49 -18.10
C PRO A 43 -8.98 -7.60 -18.32
N VAL A 44 -8.80 -6.30 -18.12
CA VAL A 44 -9.86 -5.30 -18.25
C VAL A 44 -9.39 -4.17 -19.15
N ALA A 45 -10.30 -3.62 -19.94
CA ALA A 45 -10.00 -2.47 -20.80
C ALA A 45 -9.57 -1.27 -19.94
N LYS A 46 -8.70 -0.41 -20.48
CA LYS A 46 -8.36 0.87 -19.86
C LYS A 46 -9.64 1.69 -19.60
N GLY A 47 -9.70 2.35 -18.45
CA GLY A 47 -10.87 3.11 -18.01
C GLY A 47 -11.93 2.28 -17.28
N THR A 48 -11.70 0.98 -17.03
CA THR A 48 -12.64 0.17 -16.26
C THR A 48 -12.62 0.60 -14.79
N GLU A 49 -13.78 0.75 -14.18
CA GLU A 49 -13.91 1.08 -12.75
C GLU A 49 -13.22 0.03 -11.86
N VAL A 50 -12.35 0.50 -10.96
CA VAL A 50 -11.67 -0.31 -9.94
C VAL A 50 -12.17 0.11 -8.56
N PHE A 51 -12.56 -0.88 -7.78
CA PHE A 51 -13.20 -0.70 -6.48
C PHE A 51 -12.33 -1.24 -5.34
N ALA A 52 -12.49 -0.65 -4.15
CA ALA A 52 -11.86 -1.15 -2.94
C ALA A 52 -12.38 -2.56 -2.60
N ALA A 53 -11.47 -3.52 -2.49
CA ALA A 53 -11.75 -4.91 -2.17
C ALA A 53 -12.27 -5.12 -0.73
N PHE A 54 -11.96 -4.19 0.17
CA PHE A 54 -12.38 -4.18 1.57
C PHE A 54 -12.32 -2.74 2.12
N PRO A 55 -13.01 -2.43 3.24
CA PRO A 55 -12.89 -1.12 3.88
C PRO A 55 -11.46 -0.88 4.37
N GLY A 56 -10.88 0.28 4.10
CA GLY A 56 -9.49 0.58 4.45
C GLY A 56 -9.16 2.07 4.40
N ILE A 57 -7.92 2.40 4.75
CA ILE A 57 -7.36 3.74 4.54
C ILE A 57 -6.43 3.68 3.33
N VAL A 58 -6.52 4.68 2.44
CA VAL A 58 -5.60 4.84 1.32
C VAL A 58 -4.24 5.26 1.86
N VAL A 59 -3.32 4.30 1.99
CA VAL A 59 -1.96 4.52 2.48
C VAL A 59 -0.94 4.76 1.36
N ARG A 60 -1.37 4.59 0.10
CA ARG A 60 -0.52 4.84 -1.06
C ARG A 60 -1.33 5.35 -2.24
N ARG A 61 -0.76 6.35 -2.93
CA ARG A 61 -1.28 6.94 -4.16
C ARG A 61 -0.13 7.65 -4.87
N GLU A 62 0.55 6.96 -5.77
CA GLU A 62 1.73 7.49 -6.47
C GLU A 62 1.97 6.78 -7.80
N PHE A 63 2.90 7.31 -8.58
CA PHE A 63 3.43 6.66 -9.76
C PHE A 63 4.71 5.89 -9.42
N HIS A 64 4.74 4.60 -9.74
CA HIS A 64 5.90 3.73 -9.65
C HIS A 64 6.35 3.32 -11.06
N LYS A 65 7.66 3.35 -11.34
CA LYS A 65 8.19 3.11 -12.69
C LYS A 65 7.69 1.80 -13.31
N GLY A 66 7.76 0.69 -12.57
CA GLY A 66 7.30 -0.60 -13.07
C GLY A 66 5.78 -0.76 -13.05
N MET A 67 5.13 -0.30 -11.98
CA MET A 67 3.71 -0.61 -11.69
C MET A 67 2.74 0.47 -12.14
N GLY A 68 3.24 1.59 -12.66
CA GLY A 68 2.45 2.73 -13.08
C GLY A 68 1.81 3.44 -11.90
N ASN A 69 0.58 3.91 -12.09
CA ASN A 69 -0.21 4.49 -11.02
C ASN A 69 -0.67 3.37 -10.07
N VAL A 70 -0.33 3.52 -8.79
CA VAL A 70 -0.61 2.52 -7.74
C VAL A 70 -1.43 3.14 -6.61
N ILE A 71 -2.48 2.43 -6.21
CA ILE A 71 -3.22 2.69 -4.97
C ILE A 71 -2.92 1.57 -3.98
N GLY A 72 -2.78 1.91 -2.70
CA GLY A 72 -2.70 0.96 -1.60
C GLY A 72 -3.75 1.25 -0.54
N VAL A 73 -4.58 0.25 -0.22
CA VAL A 73 -5.63 0.32 0.80
C VAL A 73 -5.28 -0.61 1.95
N ARG A 74 -5.16 -0.09 3.17
CA ARG A 74 -4.77 -0.85 4.37
C ARG A 74 -5.94 -1.04 5.33
N ASN A 75 -6.07 -2.25 5.88
CA ASN A 75 -6.91 -2.55 7.03
C ASN A 75 -6.18 -3.57 7.93
N GLY A 76 -5.80 -3.13 9.14
CA GLY A 76 -4.91 -3.91 10.01
C GLY A 76 -3.57 -4.21 9.35
N ASN A 77 -3.27 -5.51 9.29
CA ASN A 77 -2.02 -6.03 8.71
C ASN A 77 -2.12 -6.26 7.20
N ILE A 78 -3.32 -6.13 6.62
CA ILE A 78 -3.52 -6.44 5.21
C ILE A 78 -3.51 -5.15 4.41
N VAL A 79 -2.73 -5.15 3.34
CA VAL A 79 -2.70 -4.08 2.33
C VAL A 79 -3.11 -4.68 0.99
N ALA A 80 -4.15 -4.11 0.38
CA ALA A 80 -4.52 -4.36 -1.00
C ALA A 80 -3.84 -3.34 -1.91
N LEU A 81 -3.23 -3.81 -3.00
CA LEU A 81 -2.55 -2.96 -3.97
C LEU A 81 -3.20 -3.10 -5.34
N TYR A 82 -3.36 -1.97 -6.01
CA TYR A 82 -4.02 -1.84 -7.30
C TYR A 82 -3.08 -1.07 -8.21
N ALA A 83 -2.57 -1.73 -9.24
CA ALA A 83 -1.53 -1.19 -10.11
C ALA A 83 -1.99 -1.05 -11.57
N HIS A 84 -1.14 -0.43 -12.38
CA HIS A 84 -1.33 -0.11 -13.79
C HIS A 84 -2.50 0.83 -14.07
N LEU A 85 -3.00 1.54 -13.05
CA LEU A 85 -4.18 2.40 -13.16
C LEU A 85 -3.97 3.53 -14.18
N SER A 86 -5.02 3.95 -14.87
CA SER A 86 -4.97 5.17 -15.69
C SER A 86 -5.18 6.41 -14.84
N GLU A 87 -6.07 6.34 -13.85
CA GLU A 87 -6.49 7.48 -13.03
C GLU A 87 -6.75 7.08 -11.57
N PHE A 88 -6.53 8.03 -10.66
CA PHE A 88 -6.88 7.93 -9.25
C PHE A 88 -8.24 8.60 -9.00
N ALA A 89 -9.15 7.92 -8.30
CA ALA A 89 -10.43 8.48 -7.84
C ALA A 89 -10.44 8.78 -6.33
N VAL A 90 -9.33 8.53 -5.63
CA VAL A 90 -9.16 8.77 -4.19
C VAL A 90 -7.90 9.57 -3.88
N SER A 91 -7.89 10.12 -2.68
CA SER A 91 -6.76 10.84 -2.09
C SER A 91 -5.99 10.00 -1.08
N LEU A 92 -4.73 10.35 -0.85
CA LEU A 92 -3.93 9.74 0.23
C LEU A 92 -4.57 10.07 1.59
N GLY A 93 -4.69 9.06 2.46
CA GLY A 93 -5.31 9.16 3.78
C GLY A 93 -6.84 9.10 3.80
N GLU A 94 -7.48 8.94 2.64
CA GLU A 94 -8.93 8.78 2.52
C GLU A 94 -9.37 7.42 3.09
N VAL A 95 -10.48 7.42 3.83
CA VAL A 95 -11.12 6.19 4.32
C VAL A 95 -12.13 5.74 3.28
N VAL A 96 -12.00 4.51 2.80
CA VAL A 96 -12.86 3.92 1.77
C VAL A 96 -13.61 2.72 2.35
N ASP A 97 -14.82 2.48 1.86
CA ASP A 97 -15.59 1.27 2.17
C ASP A 97 -15.44 0.23 1.05
N VAL A 98 -15.87 -1.00 1.30
CA VAL A 98 -15.94 -2.04 0.25
C VAL A 98 -16.78 -1.57 -0.93
N GLY A 99 -16.31 -1.81 -2.16
CA GLY A 99 -17.02 -1.41 -3.37
C GLY A 99 -16.95 0.09 -3.68
N TYR A 100 -16.19 0.87 -2.90
CA TYR A 100 -15.95 2.28 -3.18
C TYR A 100 -15.03 2.43 -4.41
N LEU A 101 -15.36 3.35 -5.33
CA LEU A 101 -14.56 3.60 -6.52
C LEU A 101 -13.22 4.24 -6.11
N ILE A 102 -12.11 3.55 -6.39
CA ILE A 102 -10.77 4.03 -6.02
C ILE A 102 -9.97 4.51 -7.23
N GLY A 103 -10.28 4.04 -8.44
CA GLY A 103 -9.59 4.47 -9.64
C GLY A 103 -10.12 3.78 -10.89
N LEU A 104 -9.40 3.99 -11.99
CA LEU A 104 -9.70 3.38 -13.27
C LEU A 104 -8.51 2.52 -13.72
N SER A 105 -8.77 1.32 -14.23
CA SER A 105 -7.73 0.43 -14.78
C SER A 105 -7.03 1.08 -15.97
N GLY A 106 -5.81 0.64 -16.25
CA GLY A 106 -5.05 1.20 -17.35
C GLY A 106 -3.95 0.29 -17.85
N GLU A 107 -2.89 0.94 -18.30
CA GLU A 107 -1.71 0.32 -18.90
C GLU A 107 -0.44 1.06 -18.48
N THR A 108 -0.47 1.75 -17.32
CA THR A 108 0.66 2.57 -16.89
C THR A 108 1.77 1.71 -16.28
N GLY A 109 3.02 2.16 -16.41
CA GLY A 109 4.19 1.47 -15.88
C GLY A 109 4.87 0.54 -16.88
N ASP A 110 6.19 0.45 -16.79
CA ASP A 110 7.03 -0.24 -17.78
C ASP A 110 6.85 -1.77 -17.74
N ALA A 111 6.31 -2.32 -16.66
CA ALA A 111 6.00 -3.75 -16.54
C ALA A 111 4.68 -4.15 -17.22
N CYS A 112 3.86 -3.17 -17.64
CA CYS A 112 2.55 -3.44 -18.21
C CYS A 112 2.65 -3.65 -19.72
N LEU A 113 2.50 -4.90 -20.17
CA LEU A 113 2.54 -5.23 -21.61
C LEU A 113 1.21 -4.99 -22.32
N SER A 114 0.09 -5.04 -21.61
CA SER A 114 -1.27 -4.83 -22.15
C SER A 114 -2.24 -4.36 -21.06
N PRO A 115 -3.34 -3.66 -21.37
CA PRO A 115 -4.28 -3.18 -20.35
C PRO A 115 -4.81 -4.30 -19.44
N HIS A 116 -4.60 -4.14 -18.13
CA HIS A 116 -5.12 -5.03 -17.09
C HIS A 116 -5.09 -4.31 -15.73
N LEU A 117 -5.75 -4.89 -14.73
CA LEU A 117 -5.55 -4.54 -13.34
C LEU A 117 -4.67 -5.60 -12.69
N HIS A 118 -3.51 -5.20 -12.18
CA HIS A 118 -2.70 -6.02 -11.29
C HIS A 118 -3.12 -5.77 -9.84
N PHE A 119 -3.53 -6.82 -9.14
CA PHE A 119 -4.06 -6.77 -7.78
C PHE A 119 -3.26 -7.67 -6.84
N GLU A 120 -2.82 -7.11 -5.71
CA GLU A 120 -2.11 -7.88 -4.69
C GLU A 120 -2.78 -7.77 -3.32
N LEU A 121 -2.64 -8.81 -2.52
CA LEU A 121 -2.93 -8.80 -1.09
C LEU A 121 -1.66 -9.12 -0.32
N ARG A 122 -1.27 -8.21 0.56
CA ARG A 122 -0.04 -8.33 1.33
C ARG A 122 -0.32 -8.32 2.82
N ASP A 123 0.32 -9.23 3.53
CA ASP A 123 0.34 -9.26 4.99
C ASP A 123 1.66 -8.67 5.48
N ILE A 124 1.61 -7.46 6.03
CA ILE A 124 2.80 -6.74 6.51
C ILE A 124 3.39 -7.32 7.80
N SER A 125 2.71 -8.30 8.43
CA SER A 125 3.26 -9.01 9.59
C SER A 125 4.19 -10.17 9.19
N LYS A 126 4.24 -10.53 7.90
CA LYS A 126 5.04 -11.65 7.40
C LYS A 126 6.37 -11.17 6.80
N THR A 127 7.44 -11.62 7.43
CA THR A 127 8.86 -11.39 7.12
C THR A 127 9.25 -11.59 5.64
N GLY A 128 8.54 -12.48 4.92
CA GLY A 128 8.90 -12.93 3.57
C GLY A 128 8.49 -12.01 2.42
N LEU A 129 7.62 -11.03 2.66
CA LEU A 129 7.17 -10.06 1.64
C LEU A 129 7.96 -8.74 1.67
N ARG A 130 8.94 -8.62 2.58
CA ARG A 130 9.80 -7.45 2.81
C ARG A 130 10.65 -7.02 1.60
N ASN A 131 10.79 -7.87 0.57
CA ASN A 131 11.69 -7.64 -0.57
C ASN A 131 10.98 -7.28 -1.89
N MET A 132 9.65 -7.18 -1.94
CA MET A 132 8.95 -6.87 -3.20
C MET A 132 8.56 -5.39 -3.24
N VAL A 133 9.31 -4.61 -4.04
CA VAL A 133 9.04 -3.38 -4.84
C VAL A 133 7.89 -2.44 -4.39
N PHE A 134 7.57 -2.38 -3.10
CA PHE A 134 6.51 -1.49 -2.60
C PHE A 134 7.13 -0.52 -1.65
N ASN A 135 7.79 0.43 -2.28
CA ASN A 135 8.54 1.43 -1.58
C ASN A 135 7.81 2.78 -1.70
N PRO A 136 7.08 3.28 -0.67
CA PRO A 136 6.58 4.65 -0.75
C PRO A 136 7.77 5.58 -1.05
N SER A 137 7.54 6.63 -1.82
CA SER A 137 8.53 7.58 -2.36
C SER A 137 9.49 8.26 -1.35
N PHE A 138 9.49 7.83 -0.08
CA PHE A 138 10.29 8.36 1.02
C PHE A 138 11.50 7.50 1.42
N GLU A 139 11.71 6.31 0.87
CA GLU A 139 12.72 5.36 1.39
C GLU A 139 14.13 5.51 0.79
N LYS A 140 14.63 6.74 0.70
CA LYS A 140 16.09 6.92 0.79
C LYS A 140 16.58 6.88 2.25
N GLU A 141 15.69 6.72 3.23
CA GLU A 141 15.99 7.05 4.64
C GLU A 141 15.74 5.95 5.68
N CYS A 142 15.10 4.82 5.36
CA CYS A 142 14.77 3.79 6.36
C CYS A 142 15.81 2.66 6.35
N GLU A 143 16.97 2.88 6.98
CA GLU A 143 18.01 1.85 7.15
C GLU A 143 17.54 0.65 8.00
N ASN A 144 16.43 0.77 8.74
CA ASN A 144 15.93 -0.27 9.64
C ASN A 144 14.40 -0.30 9.70
N TYR A 145 13.74 -0.69 8.60
CA TYR A 145 12.35 -1.15 8.69
C TYR A 145 12.35 -2.53 9.37
N LYS A 146 12.27 -2.54 10.71
CA LYS A 146 12.05 -3.78 11.47
C LYS A 146 10.55 -4.02 11.56
N ASP A 147 10.10 -5.22 11.18
CA ASP A 147 8.68 -5.56 11.15
C ASP A 147 7.96 -5.19 12.45
N THR A 148 6.73 -4.73 12.24
CA THR A 148 5.62 -4.62 13.18
C THR A 148 5.72 -3.54 14.25
N PHE A 149 4.85 -2.54 14.06
CA PHE A 149 4.29 -1.65 15.09
C PHE A 149 5.26 -0.74 15.86
N THR A 150 6.55 -0.70 15.51
CA THR A 150 7.49 0.26 16.09
C THR A 150 8.41 0.88 15.04
N TYR A 151 8.51 2.21 15.04
CA TYR A 151 9.42 3.00 14.23
C TYR A 151 10.54 3.56 15.10
N VAL A 152 11.80 3.35 14.71
CA VAL A 152 12.95 4.01 15.36
C VAL A 152 13.23 5.31 14.62
N VAL A 153 13.14 6.42 15.33
CA VAL A 153 13.32 7.77 14.78
C VAL A 153 14.71 7.93 14.17
N ASN A 154 14.74 8.41 12.93
CA ASN A 154 15.94 8.74 12.19
C ASN A 154 15.73 10.05 11.40
N ASN A 155 16.38 11.11 11.84
CA ASN A 155 16.29 12.47 11.31
C ASN A 155 17.40 12.79 10.30
N LYS A 156 18.23 11.81 9.88
CA LYS A 156 19.39 12.02 9.00
C LYS A 156 19.12 12.85 7.74
N ASN A 157 17.91 12.76 7.19
CA ASN A 157 17.56 13.39 5.93
C ASN A 157 16.36 14.36 6.08
N THR A 158 15.34 13.99 6.86
CA THR A 158 14.27 14.90 7.26
C THR A 158 13.91 14.75 8.74
N PRO A 159 13.61 15.86 9.44
CA PRO A 159 13.09 15.82 10.79
C PRO A 159 11.80 15.00 10.88
N LYS A 160 11.74 14.06 11.83
CA LYS A 160 10.54 13.26 12.08
C LYS A 160 9.75 13.86 13.24
N THR A 161 8.47 14.09 13.00
CA THR A 161 7.47 14.54 13.98
C THR A 161 6.33 13.54 14.01
N LEU A 162 5.42 13.62 15.00
CA LEU A 162 4.24 12.75 15.01
C LEU A 162 3.35 12.95 13.77
N LYS A 163 3.31 14.16 13.21
CA LYS A 163 2.60 14.43 11.95
C LYS A 163 3.26 13.77 10.75
N THR A 164 4.59 13.85 10.62
CA THR A 164 5.27 13.20 9.49
C THR A 164 5.15 11.69 9.59
N LEU A 165 5.16 11.12 10.81
CA LEU A 165 4.89 9.69 11.01
C LEU A 165 3.44 9.33 10.68
N SER A 166 2.48 10.18 11.04
CA SER A 166 1.08 9.99 10.65
C SER A 166 0.93 9.99 9.13
N LEU A 167 1.53 10.95 8.44
CA LEU A 167 1.54 11.01 6.99
C LEU A 167 2.19 9.76 6.37
N LEU A 168 3.30 9.29 6.94
CA LEU A 168 4.03 8.11 6.46
C LEU A 168 3.20 6.83 6.56
N TYR A 169 2.56 6.58 7.71
CA TYR A 169 1.91 5.29 7.99
C TYR A 169 0.41 5.23 7.68
N PHE A 170 -0.23 6.39 7.56
CA PHE A 170 -1.67 6.51 7.34
C PHE A 170 -2.01 7.36 6.13
N GLY A 171 -1.02 7.96 5.46
CA GLY A 171 -1.27 8.82 4.31
C GLY A 171 -1.89 10.18 4.66
N SER A 172 -2.05 10.50 5.94
CA SER A 172 -2.62 11.75 6.43
C SER A 172 -2.00 12.16 7.75
N GLU A 173 -1.83 13.45 8.00
CA GLU A 173 -1.40 13.98 9.30
C GLU A 173 -2.48 13.85 10.38
N LYS A 174 -3.75 13.59 10.01
CA LYS A 174 -4.90 13.55 10.92
C LYS A 174 -4.81 12.50 12.04
N TYR A 175 -3.95 11.50 11.88
CA TYR A 175 -3.80 10.38 12.81
C TYR A 175 -2.60 10.56 13.76
N CYS A 176 -2.00 11.76 13.84
CA CYS A 176 -0.89 12.02 14.74
C CYS A 176 -1.27 11.92 16.21
N GLU A 177 -2.50 12.33 16.58
CA GLU A 177 -3.02 12.18 17.96
C GLU A 177 -3.14 10.71 18.35
N VAL A 178 -3.47 9.83 17.41
CA VAL A 178 -3.53 8.39 17.66
C VAL A 178 -2.15 7.83 18.01
N ILE A 179 -1.11 8.22 17.25
CA ILE A 179 0.28 7.85 17.55
C ILE A 179 0.69 8.44 18.90
N LYS A 180 0.31 9.69 19.18
CA LYS A 180 0.61 10.40 20.42
C LYS A 180 0.06 9.66 21.65
N GLU A 181 -1.23 9.32 21.65
CA GLU A 181 -1.91 8.60 22.73
C GLU A 181 -1.29 7.21 22.95
N THR A 182 -1.01 6.48 21.87
CA THR A 182 -0.40 5.14 21.90
C THR A 182 0.96 5.14 22.60
N ASN A 183 1.72 6.23 22.47
CA ASN A 183 3.05 6.37 23.05
C ASN A 183 3.07 7.13 24.39
N GLY A 184 1.90 7.46 24.95
CA GLY A 184 1.80 8.24 26.19
C GLY A 184 2.36 9.67 26.07
N MET A 185 2.48 10.20 24.85
CA MET A 185 3.09 11.51 24.56
C MET A 185 2.07 12.65 24.63
N ASN A 186 1.10 12.58 25.56
CA ASN A 186 -0.09 13.43 25.57
C ASN A 186 0.18 14.94 25.63
N THR A 187 1.35 15.34 26.15
CA THR A 187 1.78 16.75 26.25
C THR A 187 2.67 17.21 25.11
N LEU A 188 3.10 16.32 24.21
CA LEU A 188 3.96 16.64 23.08
C LEU A 188 3.15 17.36 21.98
N ASP A 189 3.68 18.45 21.43
CA ASP A 189 3.14 19.06 20.22
C ASP A 189 3.44 18.11 19.03
N PRO A 190 2.44 17.71 18.21
CA PRO A 190 2.64 16.82 17.08
C PRO A 190 3.65 17.31 16.02
N ASN A 191 4.00 18.60 16.02
CA ASN A 191 5.02 19.20 15.16
C ASN A 191 6.41 19.20 15.79
N THR A 192 6.56 18.80 17.06
CA THR A 192 7.87 18.70 17.71
C THR A 192 8.70 17.60 17.06
N GLU A 193 9.95 17.93 16.77
CA GLU A 193 10.93 16.96 16.28
C GLU A 193 11.21 15.91 17.35
N LEU A 194 11.10 14.64 16.96
CA LEU A 194 11.38 13.50 17.82
C LEU A 194 12.88 13.25 17.87
N LEU A 195 13.38 12.80 19.03
CA LEU A 195 14.79 12.52 19.22
C LEU A 195 15.21 11.26 18.44
N ASP A 196 16.34 11.32 17.75
CA ASP A 196 16.94 10.17 17.07
C ASP A 196 17.11 8.97 18.02
N GLY A 197 16.82 7.77 17.50
CA GLY A 197 16.86 6.53 18.26
C GLY A 197 15.65 6.29 19.17
N THR A 198 14.72 7.26 19.29
CA THR A 198 13.45 7.04 20.00
C THR A 198 12.62 5.99 19.27
N THR A 199 12.13 5.00 20.01
CA THR A 199 11.18 4.02 19.49
C THR A 199 9.76 4.54 19.65
N ILE A 200 9.06 4.71 18.53
CA ILE A 200 7.66 5.12 18.47
C ILE A 200 6.82 3.93 18.07
N THR A 201 5.86 3.55 18.91
CA THR A 201 4.86 2.54 18.57
C THR A 201 3.88 3.14 17.57
N ILE A 202 3.79 2.57 16.38
CA ILE A 202 2.76 2.93 15.40
C ILE A 202 1.59 1.97 15.62
N PRO A 203 0.43 2.47 16.08
CA PRO A 203 -0.69 1.61 16.41
C PRO A 203 -1.18 0.84 15.18
N ASN A 204 -1.52 -0.43 15.40
CA ASN A 204 -2.37 -1.13 14.44
C ASN A 204 -3.79 -0.60 14.52
N TYR A 205 -4.57 -0.76 13.48
CA TYR A 205 -5.98 -0.39 13.52
C TYR A 205 -6.86 -1.31 12.71
N GLU A 206 -8.12 -1.38 13.10
CA GLU A 206 -9.20 -1.91 12.30
C GLU A 206 -10.20 -0.80 12.00
N LEU A 207 -10.78 -0.86 10.80
CA LEU A 207 -11.98 -0.09 10.51
C LEU A 207 -13.20 -0.83 11.02
N LYS A 208 -13.91 -0.21 11.98
CA LYS A 208 -15.29 -0.53 12.34
C LYS A 208 -16.23 0.44 11.62
N PRO A 209 -17.55 0.16 11.54
CA PRO A 209 -18.49 1.01 10.81
C PRO A 209 -18.36 2.49 11.22
N GLY A 210 -17.79 3.31 10.33
CA GLY A 210 -17.56 4.74 10.51
C GLY A 210 -16.48 5.15 11.52
N LYS A 211 -15.65 4.23 12.04
CA LYS A 211 -14.60 4.56 13.02
C LYS A 211 -13.33 3.73 12.82
N ILE A 212 -12.17 4.37 13.01
CA ILE A 212 -10.90 3.68 13.17
C ILE A 212 -10.77 3.27 14.64
N VAL A 213 -10.51 1.99 14.89
CA VAL A 213 -10.27 1.44 16.22
C VAL A 213 -8.84 0.95 16.28
N ILE A 214 -8.08 1.48 17.22
CA ILE A 214 -6.72 1.03 17.48
C ILE A 214 -6.77 -0.33 18.19
N LEU A 215 -5.95 -1.28 17.69
CA LEU A 215 -5.83 -2.62 18.25
C LEU A 215 -4.71 -2.71 19.29
#